data_AF-A0A1G6V2D0-F1
#
_entry.id   AF-A0A1G6V2D0-F1
#
_cell.length_a   1.000
_cell.length_b   1.000
_cell.length_c   1.000
_cell.angle_alpha   90.00
_cell.angle_beta   90.00
_cell.angle_gamma   90.00
#
_symmetry.space_group_name_H-M   'P 1'
#
loop_
_entity.id
_entity.type
_entity.pdbx_description
1 polymer ?
#
loop_
_entity_poly.entity_id
_entity_poly.type
_entity_poly.pdbx_seq_one_letter_code
_entity_poly.pdbx_strand_id
1 'polypeptide(L)'
;MVAIRVDPAWVSGYAKKVAEAADELAKGAEVLNTAPLSTEAFGALGRTVRTAESYGRAAEVLRAQLTRGVEALESAAVALGQVAEKYRGSDEEGASTIKRSGRG
;
A
#
# COMPACT_ATOMS: atom_id res chain seq x y z
N MET A 1 7.75 -15.43 -29.91
CA MET A 1 7.23 -14.44 -28.95
C MET A 1 6.88 -15.19 -27.68
N VAL A 2 7.62 -15.00 -26.59
CA VAL A 2 7.32 -15.69 -25.32
C VAL A 2 6.12 -14.96 -24.70
N ALA A 3 4.96 -15.61 -24.70
CA ALA A 3 3.79 -15.09 -24.02
C ALA A 3 4.08 -15.13 -22.51
N ILE A 4 4.11 -13.96 -21.87
CA ILE A 4 4.19 -13.86 -20.41
C ILE A 4 2.90 -14.50 -19.86
N ARG A 5 3.03 -15.67 -19.23
CA ARG A 5 1.94 -16.28 -18.46
C ARG A 5 1.90 -15.61 -17.10
N VAL A 6 0.83 -14.86 -16.86
CA VAL A 6 0.51 -14.29 -15.55
C VAL A 6 -0.40 -15.27 -14.83
N ASP A 7 -0.03 -15.72 -13.63
CA ASP A 7 -0.89 -16.51 -12.75
C ASP A 7 -1.78 -15.56 -11.93
N PRO A 8 -3.10 -15.49 -12.21
CA PRO A 8 -4.01 -14.59 -11.52
C PRO A 8 -4.13 -14.85 -10.01
N ALA A 9 -4.00 -16.12 -9.59
CA ALA A 9 -4.08 -16.48 -8.18
C ALA A 9 -2.85 -16.00 -7.43
N TRP A 10 -1.67 -16.11 -8.06
CA TRP A 10 -0.43 -15.60 -7.51
C TRP A 10 -0.42 -14.07 -7.37
N VAL A 11 -0.86 -13.35 -8.41
CA VAL A 11 -0.97 -11.87 -8.39
C VAL A 11 -1.99 -11.40 -7.34
N SER A 12 -3.13 -12.07 -7.24
CA SER A 12 -4.15 -11.76 -6.22
C SER A 12 -3.62 -11.98 -4.80
N GLY A 13 -2.84 -13.04 -4.57
CA GLY A 13 -2.19 -13.29 -3.28
C GLY A 13 -1.17 -12.20 -2.90
N TYR A 14 -0.42 -11.67 -3.87
CA TYR A 14 0.47 -10.53 -3.64
C TYR A 14 -0.30 -9.24 -3.37
N ALA A 15 -1.36 -8.96 -4.13
CA ALA A 15 -2.23 -7.81 -3.89
C ALA A 15 -2.75 -7.80 -2.45
N LYS A 16 -3.20 -8.96 -1.95
CA LYS A 16 -3.67 -9.11 -0.57
C LYS A 16 -2.60 -8.82 0.46
N LYS A 17 -1.39 -9.37 0.29
CA LYS A 17 -0.26 -9.10 1.21
C LYS A 17 0.14 -7.62 1.24
N VAL A 18 0.13 -6.96 0.08
CA VAL A 18 0.43 -5.52 -0.01
C VAL A 18 -0.66 -4.70 0.69
N ALA A 19 -1.93 -5.06 0.52
CA ALA A 19 -3.04 -4.43 1.23
C ALA A 19 -2.92 -4.62 2.76
N GLU A 20 -2.65 -5.83 3.24
CA GLU A 20 -2.44 -6.11 4.67
C GLU A 20 -1.28 -5.29 5.26
N ALA A 21 -0.17 -5.17 4.52
CA ALA A 21 0.97 -4.35 4.95
C ALA A 21 0.63 -2.85 4.97
N ALA A 22 -0.13 -2.36 3.99
CA ALA A 22 -0.59 -0.97 3.96
C ALA A 22 -1.49 -0.66 5.16
N ASP A 23 -2.40 -1.57 5.48
CA ASP A 23 -3.36 -1.45 6.58
C ASP A 23 -2.65 -1.43 7.96
N GLU A 24 -1.61 -2.23 8.14
CA GLU A 24 -0.78 -2.22 9.35
C GLU A 24 0.02 -0.92 9.49
N LEU A 25 0.61 -0.44 8.39
CA LEU A 25 1.31 0.85 8.35
C LEU A 25 0.35 2.03 8.61
N ALA A 26 -0.89 1.95 8.13
CA ALA A 26 -1.92 2.96 8.35
C ALA A 26 -2.28 3.09 9.84
N LYS A 27 -2.44 1.96 10.55
CA LYS A 27 -2.67 1.94 12.01
C LYS A 27 -1.51 2.58 12.77
N GLY A 28 -0.27 2.25 12.38
CA GLY A 28 0.92 2.90 12.94
C GLY A 28 0.94 4.42 12.70
N ALA A 29 0.54 4.86 11.50
CA ALA A 29 0.44 6.28 11.17
C ALA A 29 -0.62 7.00 12.01
N GLU A 30 -1.78 6.38 12.24
CA GLU A 30 -2.85 6.92 13.07
C GLU A 30 -2.40 7.13 14.53
N VAL A 31 -1.70 6.15 15.10
CA VAL A 31 -1.11 6.26 16.45
C VAL A 31 -0.11 7.43 16.53
N LEU A 32 0.73 7.61 15.51
CA LEU A 32 1.70 8.71 15.46
C LEU A 32 1.04 10.09 15.24
N ASN A 33 -0.15 10.13 14.66
CA ASN A 33 -0.92 11.36 14.46
C ASN A 33 -1.69 11.78 15.72
N THR A 34 -2.14 10.83 16.54
CA THR A 34 -2.94 11.11 17.75
C THR A 34 -2.12 11.57 18.95
N ALA A 35 -0.81 11.27 18.99
CA ALA A 35 0.10 11.68 20.07
C ALA A 35 1.29 12.52 19.55
N PRO A 36 1.06 13.74 19.02
CA PRO A 36 2.15 14.60 18.59
C PRO A 36 3.06 15.00 19.77
N LEU A 37 4.37 14.94 19.55
CA LEU A 37 5.36 15.42 20.52
C LEU A 37 5.18 16.93 20.73
N SER A 38 4.72 17.31 21.92
CA SER A 38 4.53 18.73 22.27
C SER A 38 5.84 19.37 22.71
N THR A 39 5.92 20.70 22.61
CA THR A 39 7.11 21.45 23.03
C THR A 39 7.36 21.37 24.53
N GLU A 40 6.34 21.05 25.34
CA GLU A 40 6.50 20.81 26.78
C GLU A 40 7.36 19.57 27.07
N ALA A 41 7.36 18.57 26.18
CA ALA A 41 8.15 17.33 26.35
C ALA A 41 9.67 17.56 26.33
N PHE A 42 10.13 18.71 25.80
CA PHE A 42 11.55 19.05 25.67
C PHE A 42 12.08 19.93 26.83
N GLY A 43 11.24 20.29 27.80
CA GLY A 43 11.62 21.11 28.95
C GLY A 43 12.01 22.55 28.60
N ALA A 44 12.44 23.34 29.60
CA ALA A 44 12.76 24.76 29.41
C ALA A 44 13.97 24.99 28.49
N LEU A 45 15.02 24.17 28.65
CA LEU A 45 16.23 24.26 27.84
C LEU A 45 15.95 23.94 26.37
N GLY A 46 15.23 22.86 26.08
CA GLY A 46 14.87 22.46 24.72
C GLY A 46 13.98 23.45 23.97
N ARG A 47 13.21 24.29 24.70
CA ARG A 47 12.50 25.44 24.13
C ARG A 47 13.46 26.56 23.71
N THR A 48 14.46 26.87 24.55
CA THR A 48 15.43 27.93 24.25
C THR A 48 16.33 27.59 23.06
N VAL A 49 16.72 26.33 22.91
CA VAL A 49 17.58 25.89 21.78
C VAL A 49 16.79 25.51 20.52
N ARG A 50 15.47 25.73 20.49
CA ARG A 50 14.58 25.37 19.35
C ARG A 50 14.67 23.90 18.93
N THR A 51 15.03 23.03 19.87
CA THR A 51 15.14 21.59 19.65
C THR A 51 13.76 21.01 19.37
N ALA A 52 12.74 21.45 20.10
CA ALA A 52 11.36 21.03 19.90
C ALA A 52 10.81 21.33 18.49
N GLU A 53 11.14 22.49 17.92
CA GLU A 53 10.72 22.88 16.55
C GLU A 53 11.42 22.04 15.48
N SER A 54 12.68 21.66 15.72
CA SER A 54 13.45 20.83 14.79
C SER A 54 12.97 19.38 14.83
N TYR A 55 12.68 18.83 16.01
CA TYR A 55 12.04 17.52 16.15
C TYR A 55 10.61 17.51 15.61
N GLY A 56 9.83 18.58 15.83
CA GLY A 56 8.48 18.73 15.27
C GLY A 56 8.48 18.67 13.75
N ARG A 57 9.36 19.43 13.09
CA ARG A 57 9.53 19.38 11.63
C ARG A 57 9.98 18.01 11.13
N ALA A 58 10.93 17.37 11.82
CA ALA A 58 11.36 16.02 11.45
C ALA A 58 10.21 15.00 11.58
N ALA A 59 9.42 15.08 12.65
CA ALA A 59 8.25 14.25 12.87
C ALA A 59 7.16 14.51 11.81
N GLU A 60 6.91 15.76 11.42
CA GLU A 60 6.01 16.10 10.30
C GLU A 60 6.46 15.49 8.98
N VAL A 61 7.75 15.60 8.64
CA VAL A 61 8.30 14.98 7.42
C VAL A 61 8.12 13.47 7.45
N LEU A 62 8.45 12.82 8.58
CA LEU A 62 8.29 11.37 8.73
C LEU A 62 6.83 10.93 8.59
N ARG A 63 5.90 11.64 9.24
CA ARG A 63 4.45 11.37 9.12
C ARG A 63 3.96 11.54 7.69
N ALA A 64 4.36 12.61 7.01
CA ALA A 64 3.99 12.84 5.62
C ALA A 64 4.57 11.82 4.64
N GLN A 65 5.76 11.27 4.91
CA GLN A 65 6.32 10.16 4.11
C GLN A 65 5.58 8.85 4.39
N LEU A 66 5.24 8.58 5.66
CA LEU A 66 4.48 7.39 6.04
C LEU A 66 3.10 7.37 5.38
N THR A 67 2.34 8.47 5.44
CA THR A 67 1.03 8.59 4.79
C THR A 67 1.12 8.32 3.28
N ARG A 68 2.06 8.95 2.59
CA ARG A 68 2.27 8.71 1.15
C ARG A 68 2.68 7.27 0.83
N GLY A 69 3.46 6.65 1.72
CA GLY A 69 3.84 5.25 1.59
C GLY A 69 2.62 4.32 1.67
N VAL A 70 1.73 4.56 2.62
CA VAL A 70 0.45 3.82 2.77
C VAL A 70 -0.38 3.97 1.50
N GLU A 71 -0.62 5.19 1.03
CA GLU A 71 -1.40 5.47 -0.19
C GLU A 71 -0.82 4.75 -1.42
N ALA A 72 0.52 4.74 -1.56
CA ALA A 72 1.20 4.06 -2.65
C ALA A 72 1.02 2.54 -2.60
N LEU A 73 1.08 1.94 -1.40
CA LEU A 73 0.86 0.50 -1.21
C LEU A 73 -0.59 0.11 -1.50
N GLU A 74 -1.56 0.90 -1.04
CA GLU A 74 -2.99 0.70 -1.35
C GLU A 74 -3.23 0.76 -2.86
N SER A 75 -2.68 1.77 -3.54
CA SER A 75 -2.78 1.92 -4.99
C SER A 75 -2.17 0.72 -5.72
N ALA A 76 -1.01 0.24 -5.27
CA ALA A 76 -0.37 -0.94 -5.83
C ALA A 76 -1.21 -2.21 -5.63
N ALA A 77 -1.81 -2.39 -4.44
CA ALA A 77 -2.70 -3.51 -4.17
C ALA A 77 -3.93 -3.50 -5.09
N VAL A 78 -4.55 -2.33 -5.29
CA VAL A 78 -5.68 -2.17 -6.21
C VAL A 78 -5.27 -2.51 -7.65
N ALA A 79 -4.15 -1.97 -8.13
CA ALA A 79 -3.66 -2.23 -9.48
C ALA A 79 -3.36 -3.73 -9.71
N LEU A 80 -2.72 -4.39 -8.73
CA LEU A 80 -2.47 -5.83 -8.79
C LEU A 80 -3.78 -6.63 -8.81
N GLY A 81 -4.79 -6.23 -8.03
CA GLY A 81 -6.12 -6.82 -8.06
C GLY A 81 -6.79 -6.70 -9.43
N GLN A 82 -6.75 -5.52 -10.04
CA GLN A 82 -7.30 -5.29 -11.38
C GLN A 82 -6.61 -6.15 -12.45
N VAL A 83 -5.29 -6.30 -12.36
CA VAL A 83 -4.52 -7.19 -13.25
C VAL A 83 -4.98 -8.64 -13.07
N ALA A 84 -5.10 -9.11 -11.83
CA ALA A 84 -5.55 -10.47 -11.55
C ALA A 84 -6.95 -10.75 -12.13
N GLU A 85 -7.92 -9.84 -11.97
CA GLU A 85 -9.26 -10.00 -12.53
C GLU A 85 -9.25 -10.02 -14.07
N LYS A 86 -8.45 -9.14 -14.69
CA LYS A 86 -8.33 -9.10 -16.16
C LYS A 86 -7.83 -10.42 -16.74
N TYR A 87 -6.81 -11.02 -16.14
CA TYR A 87 -6.27 -12.30 -16.62
C TYR A 87 -7.18 -13.48 -16.29
N ARG A 88 -7.92 -13.46 -15.17
CA ARG A 88 -8.92 -14.49 -14.87
C ARG A 88 -10.05 -14.52 -15.91
N GLY A 89 -10.60 -13.35 -16.27
CA GLY A 89 -11.66 -13.24 -17.28
C GLY A 89 -11.18 -13.68 -18.68
N SER A 90 -9.94 -13.33 -19.04
CA SER A 90 -9.37 -13.74 -20.33
C SER A 90 -9.17 -15.25 -20.45
N ASP A 91 -8.81 -15.93 -19.36
CA ASP A 91 -8.68 -17.39 -19.32
C ASP A 91 -10.05 -18.10 -19.39
N GLU A 92 -11.08 -17.58 -18.71
CA GLU A 92 -12.45 -18.12 -18.80
C GLU A 92 -13.08 -17.95 -20.19
N GLU A 93 -12.90 -16.80 -20.83
CA GLU A 93 -13.37 -16.56 -22.21
C GLU A 93 -12.66 -17.47 -23.23
N GLY A 94 -11.35 -17.70 -23.05
CA GLY A 94 -10.59 -18.66 -23.86
C GLY A 94 -11.08 -20.10 -23.67
N ALA A 95 -11.30 -20.52 -22.42
CA ALA A 95 -11.79 -21.86 -22.09
C ALA A 95 -13.21 -22.12 -22.63
N SER A 96 -14.10 -21.13 -22.57
CA SER A 96 -15.46 -21.25 -23.11
C SER A 96 -15.48 -21.34 -24.65
N THR A 97 -14.58 -20.65 -25.33
CA THR A 97 -14.44 -20.69 -26.79
C THR A 97 -13.90 -22.04 -27.27
N ILE A 98 -12.93 -22.63 -26.56
CA ILE A 98 -12.39 -23.97 -26.85
C ILE A 98 -13.47 -25.04 -26.63
N LYS A 99 -14.22 -24.99 -25.52
CA LYS A 99 -15.33 -25.93 -25.25
C LYS A 99 -16.43 -25.85 -26.31
N ARG A 100 -16.69 -24.66 -26.87
CA ARG A 100 -17.66 -24.46 -27.96
C ARG A 100 -17.15 -24.99 -29.30
N SER A 101 -15.85 -24.86 -29.58
CA SER A 101 -15.22 -25.36 -30.81
C SER A 101 -14.98 -26.87 -30.83
N GLY A 102 -14.82 -27.52 -29.67
CA GLY A 102 -14.62 -28.97 -29.58
C GLY A 102 -15.91 -29.80 -29.59
N ARG A 103 -17.07 -29.18 -29.78
CA ARG A 103 -18.39 -29.82 -29.80
C ARG A 103 -19.10 -29.72 -31.16
N GLY A 104 -18.35 -29.39 -32.22
CA GLY A 104 -18.79 -29.34 -33.60
C GLY A 104 -18.08 -30.38 -34.45
#